data_AF-C6HL21-F1
#
_entry.id   AF-C6HL21-F1
#
_cell.length_a   1.000
_cell.length_b   1.000
_cell.length_c   1.000
_cell.angle_alpha   90.00
_cell.angle_beta   90.00
_cell.angle_gamma   90.00
#
_symmetry.space_group_name_H-M   'P 1'
#
loop_
_entity.id
_entity.type
_entity.pdbx_description
1 polymer ?
#
loop_
_entity_poly.entity_id
_entity_poly.type
_entity_poly.pdbx_seq_one_letter_code
_entity_poly.pdbx_strand_id
1 'polypeptide(L)'
;MVQTLLPVGRTQSASVNSNAEPPFDDRQPTPRTLSGTKRPYENNLVRTDASMRKITSMLPPATTSQTRPILNGNSQTLPLEEDGLRYESTGREPTQIRLSSVKSLRAAVRSSMHNNLTELFASLTYVGLVDERRRIAAIQSGVKLFLVDYGMISSEFFYQVGLTDFGNFGKINLESSPRLVDLLSLAAATERDEYRRQQSASAAVAATKEQSAAADIESVDFDRIVTTIATQLIERREMLDEYFSLTISEDGNLLSIPLLLKGYMPSLAKLPRFLLRLGPYVDWTDEEACFRTFLRELAAFYTPEQLPIAPLIVPSSNNKNNNSAHPSTTKPAARKSETETATSSQSTTSQSHPSPSSSPSSSSESHPSNPNEHAQTPPTNSPSNPPKQPSQPQREDEAIVRRRAQLSWTLEHVLFPSLRARLVATNDLVRGVVEVADLKGLYRVFERC
;
A
#
# COMPACT_ATOMS: atom_id res chain seq x y z
N MET A 1 -47.85 0.73 12.57
CA MET A 1 -48.22 -0.69 12.46
C MET A 1 -49.29 -0.83 11.39
N VAL A 2 -48.91 -0.90 10.11
CA VAL A 2 -49.81 -1.21 8.98
C VAL A 2 -48.99 -1.98 7.93
N GLN A 3 -49.65 -2.75 7.08
CA GLN A 3 -49.13 -4.00 6.53
C GLN A 3 -49.10 -4.02 4.98
N THR A 4 -48.01 -4.57 4.45
CA THR A 4 -47.79 -5.30 3.18
C THR A 4 -48.87 -5.25 2.08
N LEU A 5 -48.49 -4.93 0.82
CA LEU A 5 -48.45 -5.87 -0.32
C LEU A 5 -48.03 -5.26 -1.68
N LEU A 6 -47.29 -6.05 -2.46
CA LEU A 6 -46.94 -5.85 -3.87
C LEU A 6 -48.03 -6.45 -4.80
N PRO A 7 -48.16 -5.95 -6.05
CA PRO A 7 -48.79 -6.70 -7.14
C PRO A 7 -47.79 -7.12 -8.25
N VAL A 8 -48.03 -8.28 -8.88
CA VAL A 8 -47.33 -8.81 -10.06
C VAL A 8 -48.36 -9.31 -11.08
N GLY A 9 -48.09 -9.10 -12.38
CA GLY A 9 -48.90 -9.57 -13.53
C GLY A 9 -49.52 -8.40 -14.32
N ARG A 10 -49.73 -8.48 -15.65
CA ARG A 10 -49.83 -9.66 -16.53
C ARG A 10 -49.52 -9.27 -17.99
N THR A 11 -49.20 -10.23 -18.86
CA THR A 11 -48.96 -10.06 -20.30
C THR A 11 -50.24 -10.08 -21.15
N GLN A 12 -50.19 -9.55 -22.38
CA GLN A 12 -51.23 -9.64 -23.42
C GLN A 12 -50.72 -10.30 -24.72
N SER A 13 -51.65 -10.65 -25.62
CA SER A 13 -51.51 -11.67 -26.68
C SER A 13 -52.10 -11.26 -28.04
N ALA A 14 -51.52 -11.77 -29.14
CA ALA A 14 -52.10 -11.89 -30.50
C ALA A 14 -51.27 -12.96 -31.29
N SER A 15 -51.73 -14.01 -32.02
CA SER A 15 -52.87 -14.27 -32.95
C SER A 15 -52.51 -13.93 -34.42
N VAL A 16 -52.64 -14.79 -35.47
CA VAL A 16 -53.22 -16.14 -35.70
C VAL A 16 -52.49 -16.84 -36.90
N ASN A 17 -52.40 -18.19 -37.00
CA ASN A 17 -52.69 -19.02 -38.22
C ASN A 17 -52.30 -20.51 -38.11
N SER A 18 -52.81 -21.35 -39.04
CA SER A 18 -53.26 -22.72 -38.77
C SER A 18 -52.86 -23.83 -39.78
N ASN A 19 -53.28 -25.07 -39.46
CA ASN A 19 -53.43 -26.27 -40.31
C ASN A 19 -52.23 -27.24 -40.49
N ALA A 20 -52.25 -28.37 -39.76
CA ALA A 20 -52.25 -29.75 -40.30
C ALA A 20 -52.45 -30.77 -39.15
N GLU A 21 -53.11 -31.91 -39.42
CA GLU A 21 -53.50 -32.93 -38.42
C GLU A 21 -52.95 -34.36 -38.81
N PRO A 22 -53.25 -35.50 -38.14
CA PRO A 22 -52.25 -36.31 -37.44
C PRO A 22 -52.02 -37.72 -38.07
N PRO A 23 -51.41 -38.69 -37.35
CA PRO A 23 -52.26 -39.63 -36.58
C PRO A 23 -51.71 -40.18 -35.24
N PHE A 24 -52.67 -40.68 -34.44
CA PHE A 24 -52.70 -41.73 -33.39
C PHE A 24 -51.46 -42.66 -33.26
N ASP A 25 -51.15 -43.27 -32.09
CA ASP A 25 -52.07 -43.97 -31.16
C ASP A 25 -51.55 -44.13 -29.69
N ASP A 26 -52.43 -44.65 -28.82
CA ASP A 26 -52.40 -44.76 -27.34
C ASP A 26 -51.22 -45.50 -26.65
N ARG A 27 -50.90 -45.08 -25.40
CA ARG A 27 -51.03 -45.91 -24.16
C ARG A 27 -50.63 -45.22 -22.84
N GLN A 28 -51.33 -45.58 -21.76
CA GLN A 28 -51.18 -45.08 -20.38
C GLN A 28 -49.94 -45.61 -19.61
N PRO A 29 -49.52 -44.96 -18.49
CA PRO A 29 -48.27 -45.25 -17.78
C PRO A 29 -48.42 -46.03 -16.45
N THR A 30 -47.49 -46.95 -16.17
CA THR A 30 -47.19 -47.49 -14.81
C THR A 30 -45.67 -47.83 -14.72
N PRO A 31 -45.05 -47.98 -13.51
CA PRO A 31 -43.79 -47.27 -13.24
C PRO A 31 -42.57 -48.12 -12.81
N ARG A 32 -41.45 -47.41 -12.48
CA ARG A 32 -40.13 -47.87 -11.94
C ARG A 32 -39.16 -48.35 -13.05
N THR A 33 -37.82 -48.20 -12.97
CA THR A 33 -36.86 -47.88 -11.88
C THR A 33 -35.73 -46.92 -12.34
N LEU A 34 -34.99 -46.34 -11.39
CA LEU A 34 -33.80 -45.51 -11.64
C LEU A 34 -32.53 -46.36 -11.86
N SER A 35 -31.79 -46.11 -12.96
CA SER A 35 -30.37 -46.47 -13.13
C SER A 35 -29.76 -45.63 -14.27
N GLY A 36 -28.49 -45.20 -14.26
CA GLY A 36 -27.50 -45.26 -13.19
C GLY A 36 -26.41 -44.19 -13.39
N THR A 37 -25.75 -43.79 -12.31
CA THR A 37 -24.68 -42.78 -12.33
C THR A 37 -23.35 -43.37 -12.82
N LYS A 38 -22.66 -42.67 -13.74
CA LYS A 38 -21.31 -43.03 -14.17
C LYS A 38 -20.34 -42.93 -12.99
N ARG A 39 -19.45 -43.92 -12.83
CA ARG A 39 -18.42 -43.91 -11.78
C ARG A 39 -17.42 -42.75 -12.01
N PRO A 40 -17.06 -41.96 -10.99
CA PRO A 40 -16.02 -40.93 -11.10
C PRO A 40 -14.64 -41.53 -11.43
N TYR A 41 -13.83 -40.74 -12.15
CA TYR A 41 -12.47 -41.12 -12.53
C TYR A 41 -11.53 -41.19 -11.31
N GLU A 42 -10.62 -42.16 -11.30
CA GLU A 42 -9.79 -42.57 -10.16
C GLU A 42 -8.89 -41.48 -9.57
N ASN A 43 -8.56 -40.44 -10.33
CA ASN A 43 -7.82 -39.27 -9.85
C ASN A 43 -8.61 -38.42 -8.83
N ASN A 44 -9.86 -38.78 -8.51
CA ASN A 44 -10.65 -38.22 -7.41
C ASN A 44 -10.67 -39.11 -6.15
N LEU A 45 -10.02 -40.28 -6.15
CA LEU A 45 -9.96 -41.18 -4.98
C LEU A 45 -8.82 -40.79 -4.01
N VAL A 46 -8.83 -39.53 -3.55
CA VAL A 46 -8.11 -39.14 -2.33
C VAL A 46 -9.03 -39.43 -1.14
N ARG A 47 -8.48 -40.02 -0.06
CA ARG A 47 -9.22 -40.48 1.14
C ARG A 47 -9.78 -39.35 2.04
N THR A 48 -10.10 -38.20 1.46
CA THR A 48 -10.79 -37.09 2.11
C THR A 48 -11.88 -36.59 1.17
N ASP A 49 -13.11 -37.00 1.44
CA ASP A 49 -14.30 -36.50 0.74
C ASP A 49 -14.32 -34.97 0.79
N ALA A 50 -14.31 -34.32 -0.39
CA ALA A 50 -14.33 -32.86 -0.51
C ALA A 50 -15.65 -32.24 0.00
N SER A 51 -16.71 -33.04 0.14
CA SER A 51 -17.98 -32.66 0.77
C SER A 51 -17.99 -32.82 2.30
N MET A 52 -16.95 -33.42 2.89
CA MET A 52 -16.88 -33.61 4.35
C MET A 52 -16.42 -32.32 5.04
N ARG A 53 -17.18 -31.88 6.05
CA ARG A 53 -16.84 -30.69 6.85
C ARG A 53 -15.46 -30.86 7.48
N LYS A 54 -14.49 -30.06 7.05
CA LYS A 54 -13.17 -29.94 7.69
C LYS A 54 -13.36 -29.51 9.15
N ILE A 55 -12.50 -29.97 10.06
CA ILE A 55 -12.52 -29.56 11.48
C ILE A 55 -12.41 -28.03 11.62
N THR A 56 -11.74 -27.35 10.68
CA THR A 56 -11.69 -25.88 10.57
C THR A 56 -13.06 -25.20 10.38
N SER A 57 -14.13 -25.94 10.09
CA SER A 57 -15.52 -25.44 10.06
C SER A 57 -16.18 -25.43 11.44
N MET A 58 -15.58 -26.07 12.45
CA MET A 58 -16.05 -26.07 13.84
C MET A 58 -15.24 -25.09 14.71
N LEU A 59 -14.09 -24.61 14.24
CA LEU A 59 -13.41 -23.47 14.84
C LEU A 59 -14.05 -22.18 14.28
N PRO A 60 -14.34 -21.17 15.13
CA PRO A 60 -14.70 -19.86 14.61
C PRO A 60 -13.54 -19.31 13.76
N PRO A 61 -13.81 -18.55 12.69
CA PRO A 61 -12.75 -17.85 11.99
C PRO A 61 -12.01 -16.93 12.96
N ALA A 62 -10.69 -16.78 12.76
CA ALA A 62 -9.87 -15.83 13.50
C ALA A 62 -10.14 -14.37 13.02
N THR A 63 -11.41 -13.97 13.04
CA THR A 63 -11.78 -12.57 13.25
C THR A 63 -11.59 -12.29 14.74
N THR A 64 -10.55 -11.54 15.10
CA THR A 64 -10.33 -11.07 16.48
C THR A 64 -11.46 -10.13 16.86
N SER A 65 -12.51 -10.69 17.44
CA SER A 65 -13.63 -9.98 18.06
C SER A 65 -13.99 -10.71 19.35
N GLN A 66 -12.98 -10.93 20.21
CA GLN A 66 -13.16 -11.56 21.51
C GLN A 66 -13.82 -10.57 22.49
N THR A 67 -15.13 -10.38 22.36
CA THR A 67 -15.94 -9.74 23.40
C THR A 67 -16.02 -10.65 24.62
N ARG A 68 -15.13 -10.46 25.61
CA ARG A 68 -15.37 -10.98 26.97
C ARG A 68 -16.51 -10.18 27.60
N PRO A 69 -17.60 -10.80 28.08
CA PRO A 69 -18.64 -10.08 28.79
C PRO A 69 -18.13 -9.69 30.18
N ILE A 70 -17.80 -8.40 30.37
CA ILE A 70 -17.70 -7.82 31.71
C ILE A 70 -19.13 -7.48 32.14
N LEU A 71 -19.60 -8.13 33.20
CA LEU A 71 -20.87 -7.82 33.83
C LEU A 71 -20.72 -6.54 34.67
N ASN A 72 -20.92 -5.38 34.05
CA ASN A 72 -21.43 -4.17 34.71
C ASN A 72 -21.90 -3.15 33.66
N GLY A 73 -23.01 -2.46 33.97
CA GLY A 73 -23.71 -1.61 33.01
C GLY A 73 -23.00 -0.30 32.66
N ASN A 74 -23.34 0.23 31.48
CA ASN A 74 -22.97 1.54 30.93
C ASN A 74 -21.48 1.76 30.62
N SER A 75 -21.03 1.32 29.45
CA SER A 75 -19.99 1.99 28.64
C SER A 75 -20.09 1.55 27.18
N GLN A 76 -19.77 2.46 26.25
CA GLN A 76 -19.82 2.20 24.81
C GLN A 76 -18.73 1.19 24.38
N THR A 77 -19.07 0.29 23.46
CA THR A 77 -18.14 -0.72 22.94
C THR A 77 -17.23 -0.12 21.86
N LEU A 78 -16.02 0.28 22.24
CA LEU A 78 -14.94 0.57 21.28
C LEU A 78 -14.20 -0.74 20.94
N PRO A 79 -14.02 -1.08 19.65
CA PRO A 79 -13.14 -2.19 19.26
C PRO A 79 -11.68 -1.91 19.65
N LEU A 80 -10.97 -2.93 20.13
CA LEU A 80 -9.52 -2.86 20.32
C LEU A 80 -8.82 -2.90 18.96
N GLU A 81 -8.00 -1.88 18.68
CA GLU A 81 -7.30 -1.72 17.41
C GLU A 81 -5.94 -2.42 17.43
N GLU A 82 -5.72 -3.34 16.50
CA GLU A 82 -4.52 -4.20 16.45
C GLU A 82 -3.35 -3.57 15.64
N ASP A 83 -3.56 -2.38 15.05
CA ASP A 83 -2.66 -1.77 14.05
C ASP A 83 -2.38 -0.25 14.29
N GLY A 84 -2.79 0.30 15.44
CA GLY A 84 -2.55 1.70 15.83
C GLY A 84 -3.27 2.79 14.99
N LEU A 85 -3.92 2.43 13.89
CA LEU A 85 -4.68 3.32 13.03
C LEU A 85 -6.13 3.47 13.50
N ARG A 86 -6.47 4.66 14.00
CA ARG A 86 -7.82 5.02 14.45
C ARG A 86 -8.77 5.30 13.28
N TYR A 87 -9.88 4.56 13.22
CA TYR A 87 -10.91 4.78 12.21
C TYR A 87 -12.18 5.40 12.82
N GLU A 88 -12.45 6.66 12.48
CA GLU A 88 -13.71 7.32 12.80
C GLU A 88 -14.66 7.27 11.60
N SER A 89 -15.90 6.82 11.82
CA SER A 89 -16.94 6.84 10.80
C SER A 89 -17.61 8.21 10.77
N THR A 90 -17.10 9.13 9.94
CA THR A 90 -17.82 10.37 9.64
C THR A 90 -19.17 10.03 9.01
N GLY A 91 -20.28 10.40 9.64
CA GLY A 91 -21.66 10.21 9.14
C GLY A 91 -22.01 11.09 7.95
N ARG A 92 -21.06 11.32 7.03
CA ARG A 92 -21.19 12.15 5.84
C ARG A 92 -21.99 11.38 4.78
N GLU A 93 -23.08 11.96 4.33
CA GLU A 93 -23.85 11.41 3.21
C GLU A 93 -23.04 11.46 1.89
N PRO A 94 -23.03 10.38 1.09
CA PRO A 94 -22.34 10.36 -0.20
C PRO A 94 -22.88 11.43 -1.16
N THR A 95 -21.97 12.26 -1.68
CA THR A 95 -22.27 13.36 -2.61
C THR A 95 -22.36 12.84 -4.03
N GLN A 96 -23.49 13.08 -4.72
CA GLN A 96 -23.72 12.60 -6.07
C GLN A 96 -23.01 13.46 -7.13
N ILE A 97 -21.84 13.03 -7.58
CA ILE A 97 -21.07 13.70 -8.64
C ILE A 97 -21.73 13.49 -10.01
N ARG A 98 -22.12 14.59 -10.66
CA ARG A 98 -22.80 14.59 -11.98
C ARG A 98 -21.94 15.11 -13.14
N LEU A 99 -20.69 15.48 -12.90
CA LEU A 99 -19.75 16.04 -13.87
C LEU A 99 -19.55 15.12 -15.09
N SER A 100 -19.46 15.70 -16.29
CA SER A 100 -19.21 14.99 -17.55
C SER A 100 -17.77 14.51 -17.66
N SER A 101 -16.80 15.30 -17.21
CA SER A 101 -15.38 14.96 -17.10
C SER A 101 -15.14 13.63 -16.37
N VAL A 102 -15.64 13.49 -15.14
CA VAL A 102 -15.48 12.27 -14.33
C VAL A 102 -16.17 11.06 -14.99
N LYS A 103 -17.32 11.26 -15.67
CA LYS A 103 -17.99 10.20 -16.44
C LYS A 103 -17.18 9.78 -17.66
N SER A 104 -16.58 10.73 -18.38
CA SER A 104 -15.69 10.51 -19.53
C SER A 104 -14.46 9.71 -19.11
N LEU A 105 -13.78 10.10 -18.03
CA LEU A 105 -12.61 9.38 -17.50
C LEU A 105 -12.95 7.96 -17.05
N ARG A 106 -14.10 7.75 -16.37
CA ARG A 106 -14.60 6.41 -16.03
C ARG A 106 -14.91 5.58 -17.29
N ALA A 107 -15.41 6.20 -18.36
CA ALA A 107 -15.65 5.52 -19.63
C ALA A 107 -14.33 5.14 -20.34
N ALA A 108 -13.31 5.99 -20.30
CA ALA A 108 -11.98 5.74 -20.87
C ALA A 108 -11.27 4.52 -20.24
N VAL A 109 -11.37 4.36 -18.91
CA VAL A 109 -10.90 3.14 -18.22
C VAL A 109 -11.66 1.91 -18.74
N ARG A 110 -13.00 2.00 -18.87
CA ARG A 110 -13.83 0.87 -19.34
C ARG A 110 -13.57 0.49 -20.80
N SER A 111 -13.27 1.45 -21.67
CA SER A 111 -12.89 1.16 -23.07
C SER A 111 -11.48 0.58 -23.22
N SER A 112 -10.60 0.80 -22.24
CA SER A 112 -9.24 0.24 -22.22
C SER A 112 -9.13 -1.09 -21.45
N MET A 113 -10.24 -1.64 -20.96
CA MET A 113 -10.29 -2.87 -20.17
C MET A 113 -9.86 -4.12 -20.98
N HIS A 114 -8.95 -4.90 -20.40
CA HIS A 114 -8.47 -6.17 -20.95
C HIS A 114 -9.07 -7.36 -20.19
N ASN A 115 -10.17 -7.92 -20.72
CA ASN A 115 -11.00 -8.95 -20.05
C ASN A 115 -10.20 -10.09 -19.39
N ASN A 116 -9.33 -10.76 -20.14
CA ASN A 116 -8.55 -11.91 -19.64
C ASN A 116 -7.59 -11.53 -18.50
N LEU A 117 -7.15 -10.26 -18.45
CA LEU A 117 -6.25 -9.78 -17.40
C LEU A 117 -7.03 -9.37 -16.15
N THR A 118 -8.22 -8.79 -16.33
CA THR A 118 -9.17 -8.57 -15.23
C THR A 118 -9.58 -9.90 -14.58
N GLU A 119 -9.84 -10.94 -15.37
CA GLU A 119 -10.13 -12.29 -14.85
C GLU A 119 -8.93 -12.92 -14.12
N LEU A 120 -7.71 -12.73 -14.64
CA LEU A 120 -6.47 -13.15 -13.98
C LEU A 120 -6.34 -12.50 -12.59
N PHE A 121 -6.56 -11.19 -12.47
CA PHE A 121 -6.52 -10.50 -11.17
C PHE A 121 -7.69 -10.89 -10.25
N ALA A 122 -8.92 -11.04 -10.76
CA ALA A 122 -10.07 -11.49 -9.97
C ALA A 122 -9.89 -12.89 -9.35
N SER A 123 -9.11 -13.75 -10.04
CA SER A 123 -8.77 -15.10 -9.61
C SER A 123 -7.40 -15.23 -8.91
N LEU A 124 -6.71 -14.11 -8.63
CA LEU A 124 -5.34 -14.17 -8.11
C LEU A 124 -5.27 -14.82 -6.72
N THR A 125 -4.16 -15.54 -6.51
CA THR A 125 -3.63 -15.92 -5.21
C THR A 125 -2.24 -15.31 -5.09
N TYR A 126 -2.00 -14.51 -4.06
CA TYR A 126 -0.68 -13.95 -3.78
C TYR A 126 0.28 -15.07 -3.36
N VAL A 127 1.50 -15.05 -3.91
CA VAL A 127 2.54 -16.06 -3.60
C VAL A 127 3.67 -15.45 -2.77
N GLY A 128 4.09 -14.22 -3.08
CA GLY A 128 5.12 -13.52 -2.30
C GLY A 128 5.75 -12.33 -3.02
N LEU A 129 6.53 -11.57 -2.26
CA LEU A 129 7.36 -10.46 -2.74
C LEU A 129 8.66 -11.02 -3.36
N VAL A 130 9.08 -10.48 -4.51
CA VAL A 130 10.23 -11.01 -5.29
C VAL A 130 11.38 -10.01 -5.41
N ASP A 131 11.09 -8.73 -5.64
CA ASP A 131 12.10 -7.65 -5.69
C ASP A 131 11.45 -6.32 -5.26
N GLU A 132 11.88 -5.74 -4.13
CA GLU A 132 11.30 -4.51 -3.58
C GLU A 132 11.78 -3.24 -4.29
N ARG A 133 12.90 -3.31 -5.02
CA ARG A 133 13.42 -2.18 -5.80
C ARG A 133 12.73 -2.09 -7.15
N ARG A 134 12.63 -3.21 -7.87
CA ARG A 134 11.92 -3.32 -9.15
C ARG A 134 10.40 -3.39 -8.99
N ARG A 135 9.92 -3.59 -7.75
CA ARG A 135 8.51 -3.77 -7.38
C ARG A 135 7.86 -4.97 -8.06
N ILE A 136 8.55 -6.11 -8.00
CA ILE A 136 8.06 -7.37 -8.54
C ILE A 136 7.50 -8.25 -7.42
N ALA A 137 6.31 -8.77 -7.63
CA ALA A 137 5.69 -9.81 -6.79
C ALA A 137 5.32 -11.03 -7.64
N ALA A 138 5.18 -12.18 -7.00
CA ALA A 138 4.68 -13.41 -7.59
C ALA A 138 3.20 -13.60 -7.24
N ILE A 139 2.38 -13.92 -8.24
CA ILE A 139 0.98 -14.33 -8.07
C ILE A 139 0.70 -15.60 -8.88
N GLN A 140 -0.19 -16.44 -8.36
CA GLN A 140 -0.75 -17.58 -9.07
C GLN A 140 -2.15 -17.22 -9.57
N SER A 141 -2.48 -17.58 -10.80
CA SER A 141 -3.86 -17.59 -11.30
C SER A 141 -4.10 -18.90 -12.05
N GLY A 142 -5.12 -19.65 -11.62
CA GLY A 142 -5.35 -21.02 -12.05
C GLY A 142 -4.13 -21.91 -11.82
N VAL A 143 -3.58 -22.46 -12.91
CA VAL A 143 -2.38 -23.32 -12.91
C VAL A 143 -1.07 -22.59 -13.21
N LYS A 144 -1.13 -21.28 -13.50
CA LYS A 144 0.01 -20.49 -13.95
C LYS A 144 0.56 -19.60 -12.84
N LEU A 145 1.88 -19.45 -12.82
CA LEU A 145 2.63 -18.53 -11.98
C LEU A 145 3.06 -17.32 -12.82
N PHE A 146 2.79 -16.13 -12.31
CA PHE A 146 3.12 -14.86 -12.94
C PHE A 146 4.02 -14.03 -12.02
N LEU A 147 4.95 -13.30 -12.63
CA LEU A 147 5.61 -12.15 -12.02
C LEU A 147 4.89 -10.87 -12.46
N VAL A 148 4.66 -9.97 -11.51
CA VAL A 148 3.89 -8.74 -11.75
C VAL A 148 4.59 -7.49 -11.18
N ASP A 149 4.62 -6.40 -11.94
CA ASP A 149 5.02 -5.07 -11.46
C ASP A 149 3.88 -4.48 -10.61
N TYR A 150 3.93 -4.73 -9.29
CA TYR A 150 2.92 -4.22 -8.37
C TYR A 150 2.94 -2.70 -8.28
N GLY A 151 4.01 -2.03 -8.72
CA GLY A 151 4.07 -0.58 -8.81
C GLY A 151 3.19 -0.04 -9.93
N MET A 152 3.31 -0.61 -11.14
CA MET A 152 2.45 -0.26 -12.28
C MET A 152 0.98 -0.56 -11.98
N ILE A 153 0.71 -1.74 -11.41
CA ILE A 153 -0.64 -2.20 -11.09
C ILE A 153 -1.27 -1.37 -9.95
N SER A 154 -0.52 -1.04 -8.89
CA SER A 154 -1.04 -0.18 -7.82
C SER A 154 -1.33 1.23 -8.30
N SER A 155 -0.53 1.78 -9.23
CA SER A 155 -0.78 3.10 -9.81
C SER A 155 -2.08 3.12 -10.62
N GLU A 156 -2.33 2.12 -11.46
CA GLU A 156 -3.60 2.02 -12.18
C GLU A 156 -4.78 1.77 -11.22
N PHE A 157 -4.60 0.93 -10.20
CA PHE A 157 -5.60 0.68 -9.16
C PHE A 157 -6.00 1.94 -8.39
N PHE A 158 -5.03 2.70 -7.87
CA PHE A 158 -5.32 3.92 -7.11
C PHE A 158 -5.91 5.03 -7.98
N TYR A 159 -5.59 5.06 -9.28
CA TYR A 159 -6.26 5.93 -10.24
C TYR A 159 -7.75 5.56 -10.39
N GLN A 160 -8.07 4.27 -10.47
CA GLN A 160 -9.46 3.78 -10.57
C GLN A 160 -10.26 3.98 -9.27
N VAL A 161 -9.63 3.78 -8.11
CA VAL A 161 -10.20 4.15 -6.80
C VAL A 161 -10.46 5.66 -6.77
N GLY A 162 -9.48 6.47 -7.18
CA GLY A 162 -9.61 7.92 -7.33
C GLY A 162 -10.79 8.35 -8.20
N LEU A 163 -11.00 7.68 -9.34
CA LEU A 163 -12.17 7.92 -10.19
C LEU A 163 -13.47 7.44 -9.57
N THR A 164 -13.48 6.36 -8.80
CA THR A 164 -14.69 5.78 -8.18
C THR A 164 -15.18 6.65 -7.03
N ASP A 165 -14.26 7.02 -6.13
CA ASP A 165 -14.54 7.68 -4.86
C ASP A 165 -14.39 9.21 -4.93
N PHE A 166 -14.27 9.77 -6.14
CA PHE A 166 -14.20 11.22 -6.41
C PHE A 166 -15.29 12.00 -5.64
N GLY A 167 -14.89 13.07 -4.93
CA GLY A 167 -15.75 13.87 -4.05
C GLY A 167 -16.22 13.19 -2.76
N ASN A 168 -15.83 11.92 -2.54
CA ASN A 168 -16.36 11.03 -1.50
C ASN A 168 -15.26 10.26 -0.76
N PHE A 169 -14.00 10.71 -0.85
CA PHE A 169 -12.89 10.14 -0.09
C PHE A 169 -13.09 10.31 1.43
N GLY A 170 -12.55 9.37 2.21
CA GLY A 170 -12.26 9.63 3.61
C GLY A 170 -11.06 10.58 3.76
N LYS A 171 -10.76 11.01 5.00
CA LYS A 171 -9.59 11.85 5.31
C LYS A 171 -8.60 11.08 6.19
N ILE A 172 -7.32 11.16 5.87
CA ILE A 172 -6.19 10.84 6.76
C ILE A 172 -5.71 12.18 7.31
N ASN A 173 -5.96 12.43 8.60
CA ASN A 173 -5.57 13.69 9.26
C ASN A 173 -4.09 13.63 9.65
N LEU A 174 -3.36 14.72 9.40
CA LEU A 174 -1.94 14.84 9.73
C LEU A 174 -1.79 15.59 11.07
N GLU A 175 -1.51 14.85 12.15
CA GLU A 175 -1.39 15.42 13.51
C GLU A 175 -0.37 16.55 13.61
N SER A 176 0.73 16.48 12.85
CA SER A 176 1.75 17.53 12.80
C SER A 176 1.40 18.72 11.90
N SER A 177 0.35 18.62 11.07
CA SER A 177 -0.15 19.64 10.14
C SER A 177 0.95 20.48 9.46
N PRO A 178 1.88 19.83 8.72
CA PRO A 178 3.11 20.46 8.25
C PRO A 178 2.85 21.62 7.28
N ARG A 179 3.68 22.67 7.36
CA ARG A 179 3.62 23.82 6.45
C ARG A 179 3.95 23.39 5.02
N LEU A 180 3.12 23.80 4.08
CA LEU A 180 3.26 23.46 2.66
C LEU A 180 4.61 23.94 2.08
N VAL A 181 5.04 25.15 2.45
CA VAL A 181 6.32 25.73 2.01
C VAL A 181 7.53 24.89 2.44
N ASP A 182 7.52 24.35 3.66
CA ASP A 182 8.63 23.51 4.16
C ASP A 182 8.69 22.17 3.42
N LEU A 183 7.53 21.55 3.15
CA LEU A 183 7.44 20.32 2.35
C LEU A 183 7.90 20.53 0.91
N LEU A 184 7.46 21.62 0.26
CA LEU A 184 7.89 21.96 -1.10
C LEU A 184 9.39 22.28 -1.15
N SER A 185 9.93 22.97 -0.13
CA SER A 185 11.37 23.26 -0.02
C SER A 185 12.22 21.99 0.12
N LEU A 186 11.75 21.01 0.91
CA LEU A 186 12.40 19.70 1.06
C LEU A 186 12.41 18.92 -0.27
N ALA A 187 11.31 18.98 -1.03
CA ALA A 187 11.23 18.37 -2.35
C ALA A 187 12.18 19.05 -3.34
N ALA A 188 12.17 20.38 -3.41
CA ALA A 188 13.01 21.18 -4.29
C ALA A 188 14.51 20.98 -4.00
N ALA A 189 14.90 20.89 -2.73
CA ALA A 189 16.26 20.55 -2.34
C ALA A 189 16.67 19.15 -2.84
N THR A 190 15.76 18.16 -2.76
CA THR A 190 15.99 16.81 -3.25
C THR A 190 16.15 16.77 -4.78
N GLU A 191 15.29 17.46 -5.53
CA GLU A 191 15.39 17.53 -6.99
C GLU A 191 16.64 18.30 -7.46
N ARG A 192 17.02 19.38 -6.76
CA ARG A 192 18.28 20.11 -7.00
C ARG A 192 19.52 19.20 -6.83
N ASP A 193 19.51 18.33 -5.83
CA ASP A 193 20.62 17.41 -5.56
C ASP A 193 20.60 16.17 -6.49
N GLU A 194 19.45 15.76 -7.00
CA GLU A 194 19.33 14.83 -8.13
C GLU A 194 19.88 15.44 -9.42
N TYR A 195 19.46 16.66 -9.77
CA TYR A 195 19.92 17.39 -10.96
C TYR A 195 21.44 17.58 -10.95
N ARG A 196 22.01 18.04 -9.83
CA ARG A 196 23.47 18.20 -9.68
C ARG A 196 24.23 16.88 -9.85
N ARG A 197 23.70 15.76 -9.36
CA ARG A 197 24.29 14.42 -9.53
C ARG A 197 24.21 13.92 -10.97
N GLN A 198 23.09 14.18 -11.67
CA GLN A 198 22.97 13.82 -13.08
C GLN A 198 23.91 14.66 -13.95
N GLN A 199 24.05 15.95 -13.66
CA GLN A 199 24.94 16.86 -14.38
C GLN A 199 26.43 16.54 -14.14
N SER A 200 26.82 16.13 -12.93
CA SER A 200 28.20 15.68 -12.68
C SER A 200 28.49 14.31 -13.31
N ALA A 201 27.52 13.39 -13.33
CA ALA A 201 27.65 12.12 -14.03
C ALA A 201 27.74 12.29 -15.56
N SER A 202 26.94 13.18 -16.15
CA SER A 202 27.01 13.47 -17.59
C SER A 202 28.29 14.22 -17.96
N ALA A 203 28.78 15.13 -17.11
CA ALA A 203 30.09 15.78 -17.30
C ALA A 203 31.25 14.78 -17.27
N ALA A 204 31.21 13.78 -16.38
CA ALA A 204 32.21 12.71 -16.32
C ALA A 204 32.22 11.82 -17.59
N VAL A 205 31.09 11.70 -18.29
CA VAL A 205 31.00 11.00 -19.59
C VAL A 205 31.41 11.93 -20.75
N ALA A 206 31.03 13.21 -20.69
CA ALA A 206 31.31 14.22 -21.70
C ALA A 206 32.80 14.59 -21.81
N ALA A 207 33.61 14.33 -20.78
CA ALA A 207 35.07 14.50 -20.81
C ALA A 207 35.79 13.67 -21.92
N THR A 208 35.07 12.80 -22.64
CA THR A 208 35.58 12.04 -23.80
C THR A 208 35.24 12.66 -25.17
N LYS A 209 34.47 13.77 -25.23
CA LYS A 209 34.18 14.49 -26.48
C LYS A 209 34.21 16.00 -26.26
N GLU A 210 35.16 16.65 -26.93
CA GLU A 210 35.29 18.10 -26.86
C GLU A 210 34.09 18.86 -27.46
N GLN A 211 33.84 20.00 -26.83
CA GLN A 211 33.25 21.24 -27.37
C GLN A 211 31.72 21.42 -27.49
N SER A 212 31.31 22.51 -26.81
CA SER A 212 30.33 23.53 -27.21
C SER A 212 28.86 23.12 -27.40
N ALA A 213 28.17 23.00 -26.27
CA ALA A 213 26.78 23.44 -26.10
C ALA A 213 26.55 24.08 -24.72
N ALA A 214 27.58 24.75 -24.18
CA ALA A 214 27.56 25.38 -22.85
C ALA A 214 27.07 26.84 -22.93
N ALA A 215 25.80 27.01 -23.28
CA ALA A 215 25.07 28.27 -23.15
C ALA A 215 23.58 27.95 -22.91
N ASP A 216 22.93 28.77 -22.09
CA ASP A 216 21.47 28.85 -21.93
C ASP A 216 20.74 27.61 -21.37
N ILE A 217 21.21 27.12 -20.22
CA ILE A 217 20.29 26.59 -19.20
C ILE A 217 20.37 27.55 -18.01
N GLU A 218 19.33 28.36 -17.85
CA GLU A 218 19.17 29.26 -16.72
C GLU A 218 19.34 28.51 -15.39
N SER A 219 19.91 29.18 -14.39
CA SER A 219 19.91 28.67 -13.02
C SER A 219 18.48 28.51 -12.54
N VAL A 220 17.98 27.27 -12.51
CA VAL A 220 16.60 26.95 -12.10
C VAL A 220 16.33 27.52 -10.71
N ASP A 221 15.45 28.51 -10.65
CA ASP A 221 15.05 29.19 -9.41
C ASP A 221 14.03 28.32 -8.64
N PHE A 222 14.58 27.40 -7.86
CA PHE A 222 13.80 26.49 -7.02
C PHE A 222 12.95 27.23 -5.98
N ASP A 223 13.39 28.39 -5.47
CA ASP A 223 12.68 29.13 -4.44
C ASP A 223 11.42 29.80 -5.02
N ARG A 224 11.52 30.33 -6.25
CA ARG A 224 10.37 30.81 -7.02
C ARG A 224 9.41 29.69 -7.39
N ILE A 225 9.91 28.50 -7.75
CA ILE A 225 9.06 27.32 -8.01
C ILE A 225 8.26 26.95 -6.77
N VAL A 226 8.92 26.84 -5.60
CA VAL A 226 8.27 26.56 -4.31
C VAL A 226 7.18 27.58 -3.99
N THR A 227 7.48 28.87 -4.13
CA THR A 227 6.51 29.94 -3.86
C THR A 227 5.31 29.86 -4.81
N THR A 228 5.56 29.67 -6.11
CA THR A 228 4.50 29.60 -7.13
C THR A 228 3.54 28.44 -6.86
N ILE A 229 4.07 27.26 -6.54
CA ILE A 229 3.26 26.06 -6.27
C ILE A 229 2.51 26.19 -4.93
N ALA A 230 3.14 26.76 -3.90
CA ALA A 230 2.48 27.04 -2.62
C ALA A 230 1.25 27.93 -2.81
N THR A 231 1.40 29.06 -3.51
CA THR A 231 0.29 29.97 -3.85
C THR A 231 -0.78 29.25 -4.67
N GLN A 232 -0.41 28.55 -5.73
CA GLN A 232 -1.35 27.84 -6.63
C GLN A 232 -2.22 26.82 -5.90
N LEU A 233 -1.66 26.08 -4.94
CA LEU A 233 -2.36 25.09 -4.13
C LEU A 233 -3.25 25.73 -3.05
N ILE A 234 -2.81 26.83 -2.42
CA ILE A 234 -3.61 27.57 -1.44
C ILE A 234 -4.82 28.22 -2.12
N GLU A 235 -4.65 28.83 -3.30
CA GLU A 235 -5.75 29.38 -4.13
C GLU A 235 -6.82 28.33 -4.46
N ARG A 236 -6.43 27.06 -4.61
CA ARG A 236 -7.29 25.94 -5.04
C ARG A 236 -7.72 25.02 -3.90
N ARG A 237 -7.43 25.39 -2.65
CA ARG A 237 -7.68 24.57 -1.44
C ARG A 237 -9.13 24.09 -1.31
N GLU A 238 -10.10 24.89 -1.74
CA GLU A 238 -11.53 24.55 -1.63
C GLU A 238 -11.89 23.39 -2.57
N MET A 239 -11.46 23.47 -3.84
CA MET A 239 -11.64 22.40 -4.82
C MET A 239 -10.86 21.14 -4.44
N LEU A 240 -9.65 21.31 -3.89
CA LEU A 240 -8.82 20.22 -3.39
C LEU A 240 -9.46 19.48 -2.20
N ASP A 241 -10.16 20.19 -1.31
CA ASP A 241 -10.91 19.55 -0.23
C ASP A 241 -12.22 18.90 -0.71
N GLU A 242 -13.01 19.62 -1.51
CA GLU A 242 -14.31 19.15 -2.00
C GLU A 242 -14.17 17.85 -2.82
N TYR A 243 -13.29 17.84 -3.83
CA TYR A 243 -13.15 16.73 -4.76
C TYR A 243 -12.16 15.67 -4.32
N PHE A 244 -11.07 16.06 -3.63
CA PHE A 244 -9.96 15.16 -3.32
C PHE A 244 -9.68 14.99 -1.83
N SER A 245 -10.41 15.68 -0.92
CA SER A 245 -10.20 15.61 0.53
C SER A 245 -8.75 15.87 0.97
N LEU A 246 -8.06 16.71 0.19
CA LEU A 246 -6.73 17.24 0.45
C LEU A 246 -6.89 18.62 1.13
N THR A 247 -7.09 18.64 2.45
CA THR A 247 -7.39 19.87 3.17
C THR A 247 -6.11 20.70 3.42
N ILE A 248 -6.10 21.95 2.96
CA ILE A 248 -5.03 22.94 3.23
C ILE A 248 -5.65 24.13 3.98
N SER A 249 -5.02 24.58 5.08
CA SER A 249 -5.47 25.76 5.83
C SER A 249 -5.17 27.07 5.11
N GLU A 250 -5.78 28.17 5.55
CA GLU A 250 -5.52 29.52 5.02
C GLU A 250 -4.06 29.95 5.24
N ASP A 251 -3.47 29.55 6.37
CA ASP A 251 -2.05 29.76 6.69
C ASP A 251 -1.08 28.85 5.91
N GLY A 252 -1.59 27.98 5.03
CA GLY A 252 -0.77 27.06 4.23
C GLY A 252 -0.30 25.80 4.96
N ASN A 253 -1.02 25.34 5.99
CA ASN A 253 -0.75 24.07 6.66
C ASN A 253 -1.52 22.92 5.98
N LEU A 254 -0.87 21.78 5.72
CA LEU A 254 -1.54 20.60 5.17
C LEU A 254 -2.19 19.80 6.29
N LEU A 255 -3.51 19.81 6.37
CA LEU A 255 -4.28 19.20 7.46
C LEU A 255 -4.67 17.74 7.16
N SER A 256 -4.99 17.39 5.91
CA SER A 256 -5.36 16.02 5.54
C SER A 256 -4.96 15.62 4.12
N ILE A 257 -4.89 14.31 3.90
CA ILE A 257 -4.75 13.66 2.59
C ILE A 257 -5.87 12.61 2.40
N PRO A 258 -6.29 12.26 1.16
CA PRO A 258 -7.41 11.32 0.95
C PRO A 258 -7.16 9.89 1.46
N LEU A 259 -8.14 9.29 2.13
CA LEU A 259 -8.12 7.86 2.44
C LEU A 259 -8.65 7.06 1.24
N LEU A 260 -7.74 6.61 0.36
CA LEU A 260 -8.10 5.79 -0.81
C LEU A 260 -8.41 4.32 -0.46
N LEU A 261 -7.80 3.79 0.60
CA LEU A 261 -7.96 2.38 0.97
C LEU A 261 -7.83 2.19 2.48
N LYS A 262 -8.84 1.57 3.09
CA LYS A 262 -8.82 1.20 4.52
C LYS A 262 -7.68 0.20 4.77
N GLY A 263 -6.92 0.40 5.85
CA GLY A 263 -5.72 -0.38 6.17
C GLY A 263 -4.48 0.03 5.37
N TYR A 264 -4.54 1.09 4.55
CA TYR A 264 -3.41 1.55 3.75
C TYR A 264 -3.03 3.00 4.06
N MET A 265 -1.76 3.22 4.38
CA MET A 265 -1.15 4.53 4.46
C MET A 265 0.00 4.61 3.43
N PRO A 266 0.03 5.63 2.54
CA PRO A 266 1.13 5.80 1.61
C PRO A 266 2.42 6.19 2.33
N SER A 267 3.58 5.94 1.71
CA SER A 267 4.85 6.43 2.27
C SER A 267 4.90 7.96 2.25
N LEU A 268 4.79 8.56 3.45
CA LEU A 268 4.87 10.01 3.63
C LEU A 268 6.23 10.60 3.25
N ALA A 269 7.28 9.78 3.10
CA ALA A 269 8.56 10.22 2.53
C ALA A 269 8.41 10.75 1.09
N LYS A 270 7.36 10.35 0.38
CA LYS A 270 7.03 10.84 -0.97
C LYS A 270 6.12 12.08 -0.98
N LEU A 271 5.52 12.44 0.15
CA LEU A 271 4.57 13.57 0.25
C LEU A 271 5.18 14.91 -0.24
N PRO A 272 6.43 15.29 0.14
CA PRO A 272 7.11 16.45 -0.43
C PRO A 272 7.11 16.46 -1.96
N ARG A 273 7.57 15.36 -2.57
CA ARG A 273 7.71 15.26 -4.03
C ARG A 273 6.36 15.21 -4.74
N PHE A 274 5.35 14.58 -4.15
CA PHE A 274 3.99 14.62 -4.66
C PHE A 274 3.48 16.06 -4.77
N LEU A 275 3.58 16.85 -3.69
CA LEU A 275 3.11 18.24 -3.67
C LEU A 275 3.87 19.12 -4.68
N LEU A 276 5.19 18.93 -4.82
CA LEU A 276 5.99 19.65 -5.82
C LEU A 276 5.57 19.29 -7.25
N ARG A 277 5.22 18.03 -7.51
CA ARG A 277 4.77 17.57 -8.83
C ARG A 277 3.38 18.10 -9.21
N LEU A 278 2.54 18.45 -8.25
CA LEU A 278 1.22 19.04 -8.53
C LEU A 278 1.31 20.37 -9.31
N GLY A 279 2.42 21.11 -9.23
CA GLY A 279 2.63 22.31 -10.04
C GLY A 279 2.69 22.03 -11.55
N PRO A 280 3.76 21.40 -12.05
CA PRO A 280 4.00 21.23 -13.49
C PRO A 280 3.33 20.00 -14.13
N TYR A 281 2.89 19.00 -13.36
CA TYR A 281 2.29 17.78 -13.93
C TYR A 281 0.75 17.77 -13.92
N VAL A 282 0.11 18.71 -13.24
CA VAL A 282 -1.36 18.86 -13.27
C VAL A 282 -1.74 20.00 -14.22
N ASP A 283 -2.65 19.70 -15.14
CA ASP A 283 -3.22 20.71 -16.03
C ASP A 283 -4.37 21.43 -15.29
N TRP A 284 -4.08 22.57 -14.69
CA TRP A 284 -5.06 23.36 -13.95
C TRP A 284 -5.98 24.23 -14.82
N THR A 285 -5.96 24.04 -16.15
CA THR A 285 -6.68 24.89 -17.11
C THR A 285 -7.92 24.23 -17.71
N ASP A 286 -7.86 22.94 -18.04
CA ASP A 286 -8.99 22.13 -18.50
C ASP A 286 -9.53 21.22 -17.37
N GLU A 287 -10.86 21.15 -17.21
CA GLU A 287 -11.50 20.41 -16.11
C GLU A 287 -11.17 18.90 -16.17
N GLU A 288 -11.28 18.28 -17.35
CA GLU A 288 -11.05 16.84 -17.49
C GLU A 288 -9.56 16.50 -17.36
N ALA A 289 -8.69 17.32 -17.96
CA ALA A 289 -7.24 17.19 -17.83
C ALA A 289 -6.79 17.39 -16.39
N CYS A 290 -7.33 18.37 -15.66
CA CYS A 290 -7.06 18.61 -14.24
C CYS A 290 -7.36 17.35 -13.42
N PHE A 291 -8.58 16.84 -13.50
CA PHE A 291 -8.96 15.64 -12.74
C PHE A 291 -8.16 14.40 -13.16
N ARG A 292 -7.90 14.23 -14.46
CA ARG A 292 -7.10 13.12 -14.99
C ARG A 292 -5.67 13.15 -14.47
N THR A 293 -5.00 14.29 -14.57
CA THR A 293 -3.60 14.45 -14.20
C THR A 293 -3.40 14.45 -12.68
N PHE A 294 -4.25 15.17 -11.93
CA PHE A 294 -4.23 15.14 -10.47
C PHE A 294 -4.42 13.72 -9.92
N LEU A 295 -5.42 12.97 -10.41
CA LEU A 295 -5.63 11.59 -9.95
C LEU A 295 -4.48 10.65 -10.33
N ARG A 296 -3.75 10.92 -11.42
CA ARG A 296 -2.54 10.15 -11.79
C ARG A 296 -1.37 10.44 -10.86
N GLU A 297 -1.13 11.71 -10.51
CA GLU A 297 -0.13 12.09 -9.51
C GLU A 297 -0.48 11.56 -8.11
N LEU A 298 -1.76 11.61 -7.73
CA LEU A 298 -2.25 11.02 -6.48
C LEU A 298 -2.02 9.51 -6.47
N ALA A 299 -2.32 8.82 -7.56
CA ALA A 299 -2.07 7.38 -7.66
C ALA A 299 -0.57 7.02 -7.61
N ALA A 300 0.31 7.84 -8.19
CA ALA A 300 1.75 7.70 -8.05
C ALA A 300 2.24 7.93 -6.60
N PHE A 301 1.60 8.85 -5.87
CA PHE A 301 1.83 9.04 -4.43
C PHE A 301 1.33 7.85 -3.59
N TYR A 302 0.21 7.22 -3.94
CA TYR A 302 -0.30 6.05 -3.22
C TYR A 302 0.35 4.72 -3.64
N THR A 303 1.03 4.65 -4.78
CA THR A 303 1.81 3.46 -5.19
C THR A 303 2.94 3.16 -4.19
N PRO A 304 3.16 1.91 -3.74
CA PRO A 304 4.24 1.62 -2.79
C PRO A 304 5.64 2.04 -3.27
N GLU A 305 6.51 2.41 -2.32
CA GLU A 305 7.86 2.92 -2.62
C GLU A 305 8.81 1.83 -3.16
N GLN A 306 9.85 2.27 -3.88
CA GLN A 306 10.98 1.40 -4.25
C GLN A 306 11.98 1.42 -3.10
N LEU A 307 12.29 0.26 -2.54
CA LEU A 307 13.29 0.14 -1.48
C LEU A 307 14.68 -0.15 -2.07
N PRO A 308 15.78 0.27 -1.39
CA PRO A 308 17.13 -0.08 -1.82
C PRO A 308 17.39 -1.59 -1.72
N ILE A 309 18.38 -2.08 -2.48
CA ILE A 309 18.79 -3.50 -2.47
C ILE A 309 19.27 -3.90 -1.07
N ALA A 310 18.83 -5.06 -0.59
CA ALA A 310 19.35 -5.67 0.63
C ALA A 310 20.85 -5.97 0.50
N PRO A 311 21.72 -5.60 1.46
CA PRO A 311 23.11 -6.02 1.42
C PRO A 311 23.18 -7.55 1.41
N LEU A 312 23.89 -8.11 0.43
CA LEU A 312 24.00 -9.56 0.28
C LEU A 312 24.63 -10.16 1.54
N ILE A 313 23.88 -11.04 2.22
CA ILE A 313 24.41 -11.82 3.35
C ILE A 313 25.39 -12.84 2.76
N VAL A 314 26.66 -12.47 2.69
CA VAL A 314 27.74 -13.39 2.32
C VAL A 314 27.92 -14.36 3.50
N PRO A 315 27.68 -15.68 3.35
CA PRO A 315 27.86 -16.62 4.44
C PRO A 315 29.36 -16.72 4.77
N SER A 316 29.76 -16.22 5.93
CA SER A 316 31.12 -16.35 6.44
C SER A 316 31.54 -17.81 6.47
N SER A 317 32.62 -18.15 5.75
CA SER A 317 33.20 -19.49 5.75
C SER A 317 33.65 -19.87 7.16
N ASN A 318 32.89 -20.76 7.81
CA ASN A 318 33.17 -21.23 9.17
C ASN A 318 34.51 -21.98 9.19
N ASN A 319 35.56 -21.33 9.69
CA ASN A 319 36.87 -21.93 9.83
C ASN A 319 36.85 -22.92 11.01
N LYS A 320 36.65 -24.21 10.73
CA LYS A 320 36.63 -25.29 11.73
C LYS A 320 38.03 -25.54 12.30
N ASN A 321 38.44 -24.75 13.28
CA ASN A 321 39.50 -25.16 14.19
C ASN A 321 38.92 -26.17 15.20
N ASN A 322 39.23 -27.45 14.99
CA ASN A 322 39.08 -28.47 16.01
C ASN A 322 39.95 -28.09 17.22
N ASN A 323 39.35 -28.01 18.40
CA ASN A 323 40.04 -28.35 19.63
C ASN A 323 39.06 -28.99 20.62
N SER A 324 39.43 -30.16 21.10
CA SER A 324 38.61 -31.02 21.94
C SER A 324 38.69 -30.63 23.41
N ALA A 325 37.54 -30.44 24.06
CA ALA A 325 37.41 -30.54 25.50
C ALA A 325 36.06 -31.17 25.85
N HIS A 326 36.09 -32.27 26.61
CA HIS A 326 34.89 -32.92 27.15
C HIS A 326 34.16 -32.01 28.14
N PRO A 327 32.85 -32.23 28.32
CA PRO A 327 32.39 -32.50 29.67
C PRO A 327 31.60 -33.81 29.79
N SER A 328 31.56 -34.32 31.02
CA SER A 328 30.99 -35.60 31.42
C SER A 328 29.47 -35.59 31.60
N THR A 329 28.91 -36.79 31.55
CA THR A 329 27.48 -37.11 31.71
C THR A 329 26.93 -36.91 33.12
N THR A 330 25.73 -36.34 33.25
CA THR A 330 24.79 -36.70 34.33
C THR A 330 23.33 -36.64 33.84
N LYS A 331 22.50 -37.60 34.29
CA LYS A 331 21.08 -37.76 33.89
C LYS A 331 20.14 -36.77 34.61
N PRO A 332 18.95 -36.49 34.04
CA PRO A 332 17.86 -35.82 34.75
C PRO A 332 17.06 -36.79 35.64
N ALA A 333 16.45 -36.27 36.70
CA ALA A 333 15.48 -36.96 37.55
C ALA A 333 14.23 -36.09 37.76
N ALA A 334 13.06 -36.70 37.92
CA ALA A 334 11.76 -36.03 37.87
C ALA A 334 10.93 -36.18 39.16
N ARG A 335 10.16 -35.12 39.52
CA ARG A 335 8.92 -35.17 40.33
C ARG A 335 8.21 -33.81 40.24
N LYS A 336 7.00 -33.67 39.69
CA LYS A 336 5.65 -33.85 40.28
C LYS A 336 5.32 -32.93 41.49
N SER A 337 4.52 -31.90 41.20
CA SER A 337 3.27 -31.46 41.87
C SER A 337 3.12 -31.54 43.40
N GLU A 338 2.75 -30.42 44.05
CA GLU A 338 1.55 -30.27 44.92
C GLU A 338 1.29 -28.79 45.31
N THR A 339 0.34 -28.52 46.21
CA THR A 339 -0.61 -27.39 46.18
C THR A 339 -0.60 -26.51 47.46
N GLU A 340 -1.38 -25.42 47.48
CA GLU A 340 -1.78 -24.59 48.66
C GLU A 340 -0.70 -23.62 49.20
N THR A 341 -1.01 -22.49 49.88
CA THR A 341 -2.27 -21.89 50.39
C THR A 341 -2.20 -20.34 50.34
N ALA A 342 -3.29 -19.62 50.68
CA ALA A 342 -3.40 -18.16 50.63
C ALA A 342 -3.24 -17.44 51.99
N THR A 343 -2.79 -16.17 51.98
CA THR A 343 -3.01 -15.18 53.07
C THR A 343 -3.17 -13.75 52.52
N SER A 344 -3.86 -12.87 53.26
CA SER A 344 -4.39 -11.55 52.85
C SER A 344 -3.74 -10.35 53.57
N SER A 345 -3.71 -9.17 52.93
CA SER A 345 -3.72 -7.80 53.51
C SER A 345 -3.78 -6.76 52.36
N GLN A 346 -4.82 -5.95 52.15
CA GLN A 346 -5.24 -4.71 52.85
C GLN A 346 -4.14 -3.61 52.87
N SER A 347 -4.18 -2.65 51.92
CA SER A 347 -4.74 -1.27 52.02
C SER A 347 -3.79 -0.27 52.71
N THR A 348 -3.43 0.92 52.19
CA THR A 348 -4.31 2.07 51.88
C THR A 348 -3.65 3.17 50.99
N THR A 349 -4.45 3.76 50.10
CA THR A 349 -4.76 5.20 49.91
C THR A 349 -3.69 6.32 50.02
N SER A 350 -3.51 7.11 48.94
CA SER A 350 -3.48 8.59 48.96
C SER A 350 -3.58 9.21 47.54
N GLN A 351 -4.23 10.38 47.42
CA GLN A 351 -4.44 11.16 46.18
C GLN A 351 -3.71 12.51 46.27
N SER A 352 -3.33 13.14 45.15
CA SER A 352 -3.28 14.61 45.04
C SER A 352 -3.17 15.17 43.60
N HIS A 353 -3.89 16.28 43.39
CA HIS A 353 -3.85 17.31 42.33
C HIS A 353 -4.33 18.62 43.04
N PRO A 354 -4.26 19.86 42.48
CA PRO A 354 -3.92 20.30 41.11
C PRO A 354 -2.91 21.50 41.02
N SER A 355 -2.79 22.10 39.82
CA SER A 355 -2.05 23.34 39.43
C SER A 355 -2.76 24.67 39.90
N PRO A 356 -2.39 25.95 39.56
CA PRO A 356 -1.68 26.47 38.35
C PRO A 356 -0.77 27.76 38.43
N SER A 357 -0.10 28.06 37.29
CA SER A 357 0.24 29.38 36.65
C SER A 357 0.89 30.59 37.37
N SER A 358 1.98 31.15 36.78
CA SER A 358 2.15 32.59 36.41
C SER A 358 3.52 32.93 35.75
N SER A 359 3.62 34.08 35.06
CA SER A 359 4.81 34.77 34.48
C SER A 359 4.80 36.26 34.97
N PRO A 360 5.70 37.25 34.66
CA PRO A 360 6.53 37.47 33.43
C PRO A 360 7.91 38.24 33.57
N SER A 361 8.54 38.62 32.43
CA SER A 361 9.52 39.76 32.19
C SER A 361 10.92 39.77 32.87
N SER A 362 12.01 40.41 32.38
CA SER A 362 12.38 41.20 31.16
C SER A 362 13.92 41.42 31.03
N SER A 363 14.41 41.93 29.86
CA SER A 363 15.62 42.82 29.64
C SER A 363 17.06 42.33 30.01
N SER A 364 18.20 42.75 29.41
CA SER A 364 18.57 43.50 28.17
C SER A 364 20.12 43.56 27.96
N GLU A 365 20.62 44.02 26.79
CA GLU A 365 22.01 44.53 26.49
C GLU A 365 23.24 43.58 26.52
N SER A 366 24.42 43.85 25.93
CA SER A 366 24.82 44.51 24.65
C SER A 366 26.32 44.21 24.27
N HIS A 367 26.79 44.65 23.10
CA HIS A 367 28.13 44.46 22.43
C HIS A 367 29.34 45.17 23.14
N PRO A 368 30.66 45.12 22.72
CA PRO A 368 31.22 44.99 21.34
C PRO A 368 32.65 44.37 21.08
N SER A 369 33.02 44.31 19.78
CA SER A 369 34.36 44.41 19.08
C SER A 369 35.63 43.59 19.50
N ASN A 370 36.33 42.80 18.64
CA ASN A 370 37.14 43.03 17.39
C ASN A 370 38.67 43.34 17.66
N PRO A 371 39.62 43.35 16.68
CA PRO A 371 40.25 42.27 15.88
C PRO A 371 41.82 42.19 15.98
N ASN A 372 42.51 41.22 15.33
CA ASN A 372 43.68 41.47 14.42
C ASN A 372 44.35 40.22 13.76
N GLU A 373 45.19 40.49 12.74
CA GLU A 373 45.82 39.56 11.77
C GLU A 373 47.31 39.20 12.02
N HIS A 374 47.83 38.22 11.23
CA HIS A 374 49.22 38.01 10.70
C HIS A 374 49.71 36.54 10.86
N ALA A 375 50.64 35.96 10.08
CA ALA A 375 51.01 36.07 8.65
C ALA A 375 52.01 34.94 8.26
N GLN A 376 51.81 34.27 7.11
CA GLN A 376 52.77 33.56 6.22
C GLN A 376 53.89 32.62 6.78
N THR A 377 53.90 31.32 6.37
CA THR A 377 54.87 30.69 5.40
C THR A 377 54.75 29.14 5.30
N PRO A 378 55.13 28.49 4.17
CA PRO A 378 55.13 27.01 3.94
C PRO A 378 56.59 26.43 3.94
N PRO A 379 56.93 25.17 3.54
CA PRO A 379 56.13 24.07 2.94
C PRO A 379 56.42 22.61 3.46
N THR A 380 55.87 21.62 2.75
CA THR A 380 56.29 20.19 2.66
C THR A 380 56.31 19.28 3.90
N ASN A 381 55.35 18.35 3.96
CA ASN A 381 55.67 16.90 3.94
C ASN A 381 54.43 16.04 3.65
N SER A 382 54.61 14.99 2.85
CA SER A 382 53.58 13.97 2.59
C SER A 382 53.41 13.03 3.79
N PRO A 383 52.18 12.55 4.06
CA PRO A 383 51.97 11.28 4.73
C PRO A 383 51.36 10.25 3.77
N SER A 384 52.02 9.10 3.71
CA SER A 384 51.55 7.82 3.18
C SER A 384 50.07 7.53 3.46
N ASN A 385 49.33 7.09 2.43
CA ASN A 385 48.03 6.42 2.62
C ASN A 385 48.20 5.20 3.53
N PRO A 386 47.47 5.08 4.66
CA PRO A 386 47.36 3.83 5.37
C PRO A 386 46.53 2.82 4.54
N PRO A 387 46.80 1.50 4.66
CA PRO A 387 46.09 0.50 3.88
C PRO A 387 44.60 0.48 4.22
N LYS A 388 43.74 0.31 3.20
CA LYS A 388 42.29 0.13 3.37
C LYS A 388 42.01 -0.97 4.39
N GLN A 389 41.39 -0.62 5.51
CA GLN A 389 40.78 -1.60 6.41
C GLN A 389 39.74 -2.43 5.63
N PRO A 390 39.61 -3.73 5.91
CA PRO A 390 38.59 -4.56 5.27
C PRO A 390 37.20 -3.98 5.56
N SER A 391 36.40 -3.83 4.52
CA SER A 391 35.03 -3.30 4.61
C SER A 391 34.23 -4.10 5.61
N GLN A 392 33.78 -3.44 6.70
CA GLN A 392 32.81 -4.03 7.61
C GLN A 392 31.56 -4.45 6.81
N PRO A 393 30.92 -5.59 7.14
CA PRO A 393 29.66 -5.96 6.51
C PRO A 393 28.65 -4.83 6.75
N GLN A 394 28.10 -4.29 5.66
CA GLN A 394 27.15 -3.18 5.72
C GLN A 394 25.93 -3.63 6.52
N ARG A 395 25.83 -3.18 7.77
CA ARG A 395 24.62 -3.31 8.56
C ARG A 395 23.55 -2.48 7.87
N GLU A 396 22.46 -3.12 7.50
CA GLU A 396 21.32 -2.44 6.90
C GLU A 396 20.67 -1.50 7.92
N ASP A 397 20.24 -0.32 7.46
CA ASP A 397 19.54 0.63 8.34
C ASP A 397 18.25 0.00 8.87
N GLU A 398 18.06 0.02 10.19
CA GLU A 398 16.89 -0.60 10.83
C GLU A 398 15.56 -0.04 10.28
N ALA A 399 15.56 1.23 9.85
CA ALA A 399 14.43 1.85 9.19
C ALA A 399 14.06 1.18 7.85
N ILE A 400 15.04 0.71 7.07
CA ILE A 400 14.81 -0.01 5.79
C ILE A 400 14.23 -1.40 6.09
N VAL A 401 14.77 -2.10 7.09
CA VAL A 401 14.28 -3.42 7.52
C VAL A 401 12.80 -3.35 7.93
N ARG A 402 12.42 -2.37 8.77
CA ARG A 402 11.03 -2.15 9.18
C ARG A 402 10.12 -1.83 7.99
N ARG A 403 10.57 -1.00 7.05
CA ARG A 403 9.79 -0.68 5.83
C ARG A 403 9.61 -1.88 4.90
N ARG A 404 10.59 -2.78 4.77
CA ARG A 404 10.40 -4.04 4.02
C ARG A 404 9.36 -4.94 4.67
N ALA A 405 9.42 -5.11 5.99
CA ALA A 405 8.43 -5.91 6.72
C ALA A 405 7.01 -5.35 6.54
N GLN A 406 6.86 -4.02 6.69
CA GLN A 406 5.60 -3.33 6.43
C GLN A 406 5.13 -3.51 4.99
N LEU A 407 6.00 -3.28 3.99
CA LEU A 407 5.68 -3.44 2.57
C LEU A 407 5.20 -4.86 2.25
N SER A 408 5.90 -5.89 2.72
CA SER A 408 5.51 -7.29 2.51
C SER A 408 4.13 -7.58 3.11
N TRP A 409 3.90 -7.15 4.35
CA TRP A 409 2.61 -7.34 5.01
C TRP A 409 1.48 -6.60 4.29
N THR A 410 1.69 -5.33 3.93
CA THR A 410 0.71 -4.50 3.23
C THR A 410 0.39 -5.02 1.83
N LEU A 411 1.37 -5.57 1.11
CA LEU A 411 1.10 -6.23 -0.18
C LEU A 411 0.16 -7.43 0.00
N GLU A 412 0.49 -8.33 0.92
CA GLU A 412 -0.26 -9.57 1.16
C GLU A 412 -1.67 -9.35 1.74
N HIS A 413 -1.80 -8.48 2.74
CA HIS A 413 -3.02 -8.36 3.56
C HIS A 413 -3.94 -7.21 3.14
N VAL A 414 -3.44 -6.23 2.38
CA VAL A 414 -4.19 -5.01 2.05
C VAL A 414 -4.30 -4.78 0.54
N LEU A 415 -3.17 -4.73 -0.18
CA LEU A 415 -3.16 -4.37 -1.60
C LEU A 415 -3.64 -5.52 -2.49
N PHE A 416 -3.02 -6.70 -2.47
CA PHE A 416 -3.44 -7.81 -3.35
C PHE A 416 -4.89 -8.27 -3.13
N PRO A 417 -5.43 -8.32 -1.90
CA PRO A 417 -6.86 -8.54 -1.68
C PRO A 417 -7.74 -7.45 -2.30
N SER A 418 -7.32 -6.19 -2.25
CA SER A 418 -8.05 -5.05 -2.85
C SER A 418 -7.98 -5.04 -4.38
N LEU A 419 -6.81 -5.39 -4.96
CA LEU A 419 -6.62 -5.57 -6.39
C LEU A 419 -7.55 -6.69 -6.90
N ARG A 420 -7.56 -7.84 -6.22
CA ARG A 420 -8.43 -8.97 -6.54
C ARG A 420 -9.91 -8.60 -6.55
N ALA A 421 -10.34 -7.77 -5.59
CA ALA A 421 -11.75 -7.41 -5.43
C ALA A 421 -12.24 -6.32 -6.38
N ARG A 422 -11.37 -5.41 -6.85
CA ARG A 422 -11.81 -4.16 -7.50
C ARG A 422 -11.02 -3.71 -8.73
N LEU A 423 -9.86 -4.30 -9.06
CA LEU A 423 -9.07 -3.85 -10.21
C LEU A 423 -9.76 -4.18 -11.54
N VAL A 424 -9.95 -3.17 -12.39
CA VAL A 424 -10.25 -3.35 -13.82
C VAL A 424 -8.93 -3.27 -14.56
N ALA A 425 -8.40 -4.39 -15.04
CA ALA A 425 -7.09 -4.36 -15.68
C ALA A 425 -7.17 -3.74 -17.07
N THR A 426 -6.34 -2.74 -17.35
CA THR A 426 -6.29 -2.07 -18.66
C THR A 426 -5.23 -2.69 -19.57
N ASN A 427 -5.32 -2.43 -20.89
CA ASN A 427 -4.35 -2.92 -21.88
C ASN A 427 -2.89 -2.53 -21.55
N ASP A 428 -2.67 -1.37 -20.94
CA ASP A 428 -1.34 -0.89 -20.54
C ASP A 428 -0.68 -1.73 -19.43
N LEU A 429 -1.46 -2.51 -18.67
CA LEU A 429 -0.94 -3.40 -17.63
C LEU A 429 -0.37 -4.71 -18.18
N VAL A 430 -0.63 -5.06 -19.44
CA VAL A 430 -0.15 -6.32 -20.05
C VAL A 430 1.39 -6.41 -20.00
N ARG A 431 2.11 -5.31 -20.23
CA ARG A 431 3.58 -5.25 -20.12
C ARG A 431 4.10 -5.45 -18.68
N GLY A 432 3.23 -5.29 -17.68
CA GLY A 432 3.55 -5.44 -16.26
C GLY A 432 3.28 -6.84 -15.71
N VAL A 433 2.87 -7.81 -16.54
CA VAL A 433 2.53 -9.18 -16.14
C VAL A 433 3.23 -10.19 -17.05
N VAL A 434 4.05 -11.06 -16.47
CA VAL A 434 4.85 -12.06 -17.20
C VAL A 434 4.59 -13.45 -16.63
N GLU A 435 4.15 -14.38 -17.48
CA GLU A 435 4.05 -15.80 -17.13
C GLU A 435 5.45 -16.41 -17.01
N VAL A 436 5.73 -17.08 -15.88
CA VAL A 436 7.05 -17.68 -15.62
C VAL A 436 7.01 -19.20 -15.45
N ALA A 437 5.87 -19.79 -15.10
CA ALA A 437 5.69 -21.24 -15.03
C ALA A 437 4.22 -21.66 -15.13
N ASP A 438 3.98 -22.91 -15.54
CA ASP A 438 2.70 -23.63 -15.42
C ASP A 438 2.93 -24.90 -14.60
N LEU A 439 2.04 -25.18 -13.64
CA LEU A 439 2.04 -26.40 -12.82
C LEU A 439 2.07 -27.67 -13.69
N LYS A 440 1.44 -27.69 -14.87
CA LYS A 440 1.50 -28.85 -15.77
C LYS A 440 2.91 -29.12 -16.30
N GLY A 441 3.74 -28.09 -16.45
CA GLY A 441 5.15 -28.22 -16.80
C GLY A 441 5.97 -28.71 -15.60
N LEU A 442 5.75 -28.13 -14.42
CA LEU A 442 6.45 -28.49 -13.19
C LEU A 442 6.21 -29.95 -12.78
N TYR A 443 4.97 -30.44 -12.85
CA TYR A 443 4.62 -31.83 -12.50
C TYR A 443 5.18 -32.89 -13.47
N ARG A 444 5.84 -32.51 -14.56
CA ARG A 444 6.61 -33.45 -15.43
C ARG A 444 8.06 -33.65 -14.96
N VAL A 445 8.53 -32.84 -14.01
CA VAL A 445 9.91 -32.83 -13.51
C VAL A 445 9.94 -33.11 -12.01
N PHE A 446 8.96 -32.58 -11.27
CA PHE A 446 8.82 -32.76 -9.83
C PHE A 446 7.75 -33.81 -9.52
N GLU A 447 8.18 -35.06 -9.37
CA GLU A 447 7.33 -36.19 -8.97
C GLU A 447 7.35 -36.42 -7.45
N ARG A 448 6.48 -37.32 -6.96
CA ARG A 448 6.47 -37.73 -5.55
C ARG A 448 7.54 -38.81 -5.33
N CYS A 449 8.23 -38.75 -4.19
CA CYS A 449 9.20 -39.75 -3.74
C CYS A 449 8.57 -41.13 -3.49
#